data_AF-A0A8T4PBX8-F1
#
_entry.id   AF-A0A8T4PBX8-F1
#
_cell.length_a   1.000
_cell.length_b   1.000
_cell.length_c   1.000
_cell.angle_alpha   90.00
_cell.angle_beta   90.00
_cell.angle_gamma   90.00
#
_symmetry.space_group_name_H-M   'P 1'
#
loop_
_entity.id
_entity.type
_entity.pdbx_description
1 polymer ?
#
loop_
_entity_poly.entity_id
_entity_poly.type
_entity_poly.pdbx_seq_one_letter_code
_entity_poly.pdbx_strand_id
1 'polypeptide(L)'
;MPDKTNQRIFNKRAIPVGNSAGVLLPKSLLGANVKVLVINSPLDVKKDTFSILSPILDSIVGAYMLESSAGEIKILAVSSDINRHIERGIYKIEVVSLQMIKKLITNKNPLIEKILNSTIILNKNFLETLKKGRR
;
A
#
# COMPACT_ATOMS: atom_id res chain seq x y z
N MET A 1 -15.46 -4.19 -7.66
CA MET A 1 -15.26 -3.55 -8.98
C MET A 1 -13.89 -2.90 -8.96
N PRO A 2 -12.98 -3.20 -9.90
CA PRO A 2 -11.64 -2.61 -9.90
C PRO A 2 -11.72 -1.12 -10.24
N ASP A 3 -11.00 -0.32 -9.46
CA ASP A 3 -10.94 1.15 -9.51
C ASP A 3 -10.48 1.64 -10.89
N LYS A 4 -11.22 2.57 -11.50
CA LYS A 4 -11.03 3.04 -12.89
C LYS A 4 -9.97 4.13 -13.06
N THR A 5 -9.12 4.38 -12.07
CA THR A 5 -8.57 5.74 -11.88
C THR A 5 -7.14 5.95 -12.39
N ASN A 6 -6.52 4.99 -13.10
CA ASN A 6 -5.17 5.20 -13.67
C ASN A 6 -4.89 4.36 -14.93
N GLN A 7 -5.81 4.36 -15.90
CA GLN A 7 -5.60 3.62 -17.16
C GLN A 7 -4.89 4.50 -18.19
N ARG A 8 -3.63 4.17 -18.50
CA ARG A 8 -2.96 4.75 -19.67
C ARG A 8 -3.51 4.07 -20.93
N ILE A 9 -4.13 4.89 -21.78
CA ILE A 9 -4.75 4.44 -23.03
C ILE A 9 -3.85 4.85 -24.19
N PHE A 10 -3.43 3.88 -25.01
CA PHE A 10 -2.65 4.13 -26.21
C PHE A 10 -3.46 3.75 -27.45
N ASN A 11 -3.74 4.72 -28.31
CA ASN A 11 -4.33 4.47 -29.62
C ASN A 11 -3.19 4.44 -30.64
N LYS A 12 -2.91 3.27 -31.21
CA LYS A 12 -1.83 3.08 -32.18
C LYS A 12 -2.32 2.19 -33.32
N ARG A 13 -1.70 2.35 -34.49
CA ARG A 13 -1.92 1.43 -35.61
C ARG A 13 -1.06 0.19 -35.38
N ALA A 14 -1.62 -0.99 -35.60
CA ALA A 14 -0.87 -2.23 -35.53
C ALA A 14 0.12 -2.32 -36.70
N ILE A 15 1.42 -2.32 -36.37
CA ILE A 15 2.53 -2.39 -37.31
C ILE A 15 3.40 -3.60 -37.00
N PRO A 16 4.11 -4.18 -37.99
CA PRO A 16 5.07 -5.24 -37.71
C PRO A 16 6.19 -4.68 -36.85
N VAL A 17 6.47 -5.36 -35.74
CA VAL A 17 7.55 -4.98 -34.80
C VAL A 17 8.81 -5.75 -35.15
N GLY A 18 9.95 -5.05 -35.16
CA GLY A 18 11.30 -5.63 -35.30
C GLY A 18 11.93 -5.92 -33.94
N ASN A 19 13.21 -5.57 -33.74
CA ASN A 19 13.97 -5.78 -32.50
C ASN A 19 13.61 -4.82 -31.34
N SER A 20 12.34 -4.41 -31.21
CA SER A 20 11.90 -3.48 -30.17
C SER A 20 10.82 -4.09 -29.28
N ALA A 21 10.60 -3.49 -28.11
CA ALA A 21 9.51 -3.90 -27.23
C ALA A 21 8.16 -3.61 -27.90
N GLY A 22 7.31 -4.63 -28.03
CA GLY A 22 5.99 -4.55 -28.66
C GLY A 22 4.99 -5.48 -28.00
N VAL A 23 3.71 -5.21 -28.22
CA VAL A 23 2.61 -6.08 -27.78
C VAL A 23 2.29 -7.05 -28.92
N LEU A 24 2.33 -8.34 -28.62
CA LEU A 24 1.95 -9.37 -29.59
C LEU A 24 0.45 -9.32 -29.85
N LEU A 25 0.09 -9.24 -31.13
CA LEU A 25 -1.28 -9.19 -31.60
C LEU A 25 -1.48 -10.24 -32.70
N PRO A 26 -2.70 -10.76 -32.88
CA PRO A 26 -3.03 -11.61 -34.01
C PRO A 26 -2.71 -10.94 -35.35
N LYS A 27 -2.17 -11.70 -36.31
CA LYS A 27 -1.81 -11.21 -37.65
C LYS A 27 -3.00 -10.60 -38.40
N SER A 28 -4.22 -11.05 -38.10
CA SER A 28 -5.46 -10.50 -38.67
C SER A 28 -5.69 -9.03 -38.34
N LEU A 29 -5.06 -8.49 -37.30
CA LEU A 29 -5.20 -7.09 -36.89
C LEU A 29 -4.13 -6.18 -37.51
N LEU A 30 -3.27 -6.70 -38.40
CA LEU A 30 -2.21 -5.90 -39.04
C LEU A 30 -2.81 -4.73 -39.82
N GLY A 31 -2.32 -3.51 -39.56
CA GLY A 31 -2.80 -2.29 -40.20
C GLY A 31 -4.07 -1.70 -39.59
N ALA A 32 -4.74 -2.38 -38.65
CA ALA A 32 -5.91 -1.86 -37.94
C ALA A 32 -5.51 -0.83 -36.85
N ASN A 33 -6.46 0.03 -36.48
CA ASN A 33 -6.32 0.91 -35.32
C ASN A 33 -6.65 0.12 -34.05
N VAL A 34 -5.69 0.02 -33.13
CA VAL A 34 -5.83 -0.72 -31.88
C VAL A 34 -5.75 0.22 -30.68
N LYS A 35 -6.58 -0.07 -29.68
CA LYS A 35 -6.57 0.58 -28.38
C LYS A 35 -5.90 -0.35 -27.37
N VAL A 36 -4.72 0.01 -26.91
CA VAL A 36 -4.01 -0.72 -25.86
C VAL A 36 -4.30 -0.09 -24.51
N LEU A 37 -4.87 -0.89 -23.63
CA LEU A 37 -5.14 -0.51 -22.23
C LEU A 37 -4.06 -1.14 -21.36
N VAL A 38 -3.26 -0.32 -20.70
CA VAL A 38 -2.36 -0.81 -19.66
C VAL A 38 -3.19 -1.04 -18.41
N ILE A 39 -3.43 -2.32 -18.09
CA ILE A 39 -4.08 -2.73 -16.85
C ILE A 39 -2.97 -2.98 -15.84
N ASN A 40 -2.79 -2.07 -14.90
CA ASN A 40 -1.95 -2.35 -13.74
C ASN A 40 -2.62 -3.46 -12.92
N SER A 41 -1.84 -4.43 -12.45
CA SER A 41 -2.33 -5.43 -11.51
C SER A 41 -2.95 -4.73 -10.29
N PRO A 42 -4.04 -5.28 -9.71
CA PRO A 42 -4.61 -4.72 -8.49
C PRO A 42 -3.54 -4.69 -7.41
N LEU A 43 -3.38 -3.53 -6.77
CA LEU A 43 -2.45 -3.37 -5.65
C LEU A 43 -2.96 -4.19 -4.46
N ASP A 44 -2.21 -5.22 -4.07
CA ASP A 44 -2.49 -5.98 -2.87
C ASP A 44 -1.69 -5.38 -1.71
N VAL A 45 -2.29 -4.36 -1.09
CA VAL A 45 -1.69 -3.61 0.01
C VAL A 45 -1.22 -4.53 1.13
N LYS A 46 -1.98 -5.59 1.45
CA LYS A 46 -1.60 -6.52 2.52
C LYS A 46 -0.33 -7.27 2.14
N LYS A 47 -0.34 -7.92 0.97
CA LYS A 47 0.80 -8.73 0.50
C LYS A 47 2.06 -7.89 0.36
N ASP A 48 1.92 -6.69 -0.19
CA ASP A 48 3.04 -5.76 -0.38
C ASP A 48 3.57 -5.28 0.98
N THR A 49 2.70 -4.92 1.91
CA THR A 49 3.09 -4.54 3.29
C THR A 49 3.87 -5.66 3.97
N PHE A 50 3.40 -6.91 3.89
CA PHE A 50 4.11 -8.06 4.43
C PHE A 50 5.48 -8.26 3.78
N SER A 51 5.58 -8.12 2.45
CA SER A 51 6.86 -8.23 1.75
C SER A 51 7.84 -7.14 2.17
N ILE A 52 7.38 -5.92 2.42
CA ILE A 52 8.22 -4.81 2.89
C ILE A 52 8.65 -5.02 4.34
N LEU A 53 7.73 -5.49 5.19
CA LEU A 53 7.98 -5.71 6.61
C LEU A 53 8.69 -7.03 6.92
N SER A 54 8.81 -7.95 5.96
CA SER A 54 9.41 -9.27 6.13
C SER A 54 10.76 -9.28 6.88
N PRO A 55 11.70 -8.34 6.66
CA PRO A 55 12.99 -8.34 7.37
C PRO A 55 12.90 -8.01 8.87
N ILE A 56 11.77 -7.45 9.32
CA ILE A 56 11.55 -6.99 10.69
C ILE A 56 10.24 -7.53 11.27
N LEU A 57 9.65 -8.55 10.64
CA LEU A 57 8.31 -9.02 10.94
C LEU A 57 8.19 -9.57 12.36
N ASP A 58 9.25 -10.23 12.86
CA ASP A 58 9.31 -10.83 14.19
C ASP A 58 9.15 -9.80 15.31
N SER A 59 9.58 -8.57 15.07
CA SER A 59 9.50 -7.47 16.03
C SER A 59 8.17 -6.71 15.94
N ILE A 60 7.30 -7.03 14.97
CA ILE A 60 6.07 -6.27 14.70
C ILE A 60 4.88 -6.88 15.41
N VAL A 61 4.23 -6.06 16.23
CA VAL A 61 3.04 -6.38 17.02
C VAL A 61 1.75 -6.13 16.21
N GLY A 62 1.75 -5.11 15.36
CA GLY A 62 0.57 -4.66 14.61
C GLY A 62 0.94 -3.83 13.39
N ALA A 63 0.07 -3.79 12.38
CA ALA A 63 0.24 -2.93 11.22
C ALA A 63 -1.09 -2.36 10.76
N TYR A 64 -1.10 -1.07 10.46
CA TYR A 64 -2.29 -0.25 10.30
C TYR A 64 -2.14 0.71 9.14
N MET A 65 -3.09 0.74 8.22
CA MET A 65 -3.08 1.70 7.12
C MET A 65 -3.77 2.99 7.57
N LEU A 66 -2.99 4.06 7.70
CA LEU A 66 -3.48 5.37 8.13
C LEU A 66 -4.21 6.10 7.00
N GLU A 67 -3.65 6.02 5.79
CA GLU A 67 -4.14 6.78 4.64
C GLU A 67 -3.80 6.02 3.35
N SER A 68 -4.75 6.01 2.42
CA SER A 68 -4.57 5.47 1.08
C SER A 68 -5.03 6.52 0.08
N SER A 69 -4.07 7.23 -0.51
CA SER A 69 -4.30 8.26 -1.52
C SER A 69 -3.81 7.78 -2.88
N ALA A 70 -4.28 8.40 -3.97
CA ALA A 70 -3.92 8.05 -5.34
C ALA A 70 -2.42 8.29 -5.62
N GLY A 71 -1.56 7.34 -5.21
CA GLY A 71 -0.11 7.38 -5.38
C GLY A 71 0.70 7.25 -4.08
N GLU A 72 0.07 7.29 -2.91
CA GLU A 72 0.77 7.19 -1.62
C GLU A 72 -0.06 6.40 -0.61
N ILE A 73 0.54 5.36 -0.05
CA ILE A 73 -0.05 4.49 0.98
C ILE A 73 0.78 4.66 2.24
N LYS A 74 0.18 5.25 3.28
CA LYS A 74 0.81 5.45 4.59
C LYS A 74 0.40 4.35 5.54
N ILE A 75 1.40 3.64 6.04
CA ILE A 75 1.23 2.50 6.94
C ILE A 75 1.99 2.80 8.22
N LEU A 76 1.35 2.56 9.34
CA LEU A 76 1.97 2.55 10.65
C LEU A 76 2.14 1.11 11.10
N ALA A 77 3.37 0.66 11.29
CA ALA A 77 3.68 -0.59 11.93
C ALA A 77 4.07 -0.33 13.39
N VAL A 78 3.57 -1.16 14.29
CA VAL A 78 3.88 -1.11 15.71
C VAL A 78 4.85 -2.22 16.01
N SER A 79 6.01 -1.89 16.55
CA SER A 79 7.02 -2.84 16.96
C SER A 79 7.16 -2.91 18.48
N SER A 80 7.82 -3.95 18.96
CA SER A 80 8.18 -4.08 20.37
C SER A 80 9.13 -2.95 20.82
N ASP A 81 10.15 -2.66 20.02
CA ASP A 81 11.31 -1.86 20.42
C ASP A 81 11.97 -1.05 19.29
N ILE A 82 11.60 -1.29 18.03
CA ILE A 82 12.28 -0.72 16.85
C ILE A 82 11.54 0.52 16.33
N ASN A 83 12.24 1.63 16.17
CA ASN A 83 11.74 2.78 15.41
C ASN A 83 12.46 2.85 14.06
N ARG A 84 11.73 2.79 12.95
CA ARG A 84 12.28 2.86 11.59
C ARG A 84 11.30 3.52 10.64
N HIS A 85 11.83 4.23 9.66
CA HIS A 85 11.07 4.74 8.53
C HIS A 85 11.48 3.97 7.28
N ILE A 86 10.51 3.41 6.55
CA ILE A 86 10.74 2.62 5.35
C ILE A 86 9.92 3.22 4.22
N GLU A 87 10.59 3.64 3.15
CA GLU A 87 9.93 4.09 1.92
C GLU A 87 10.22 3.12 0.79
N ARG A 88 9.17 2.60 0.15
CA ARG A 88 9.30 1.68 -1.00
C ARG A 88 8.23 1.97 -2.04
N GLY A 89 8.61 2.71 -3.07
CA GLY A 89 7.70 3.11 -4.14
C GLY A 89 6.57 3.97 -3.62
N ILE A 90 5.33 3.49 -3.73
CA ILE A 90 4.13 4.19 -3.23
C ILE A 90 3.89 3.99 -1.72
N TYR A 91 4.66 3.12 -1.06
CA TYR A 91 4.46 2.77 0.35
C TYR A 91 5.40 3.59 1.26
N LYS A 92 4.81 4.29 2.24
CA LYS A 92 5.53 4.90 3.36
C LYS A 92 5.13 4.21 4.64
N ILE A 93 6.06 3.45 5.21
CA ILE A 93 5.84 2.67 6.43
C ILE A 93 6.63 3.28 7.57
N GLU A 94 5.91 3.79 8.56
CA GLU A 94 6.49 4.27 9.80
C GLU A 94 6.37 3.16 10.86
N VAL A 95 7.51 2.67 11.33
CA VAL A 95 7.60 1.67 12.39
C VAL A 95 7.85 2.40 13.70
N VAL A 96 6.92 2.26 14.65
CA VAL A 96 6.97 2.89 15.96
C VAL A 96 6.92 1.86 17.08
N SER A 97 7.71 2.07 18.12
CA SER A 97 7.70 1.22 19.31
C SER A 97 6.42 1.37 20.14
N LEU A 98 6.05 0.31 20.85
CA LEU A 98 4.93 0.29 21.81
C LEU A 98 5.02 1.42 22.84
N GLN A 99 6.24 1.74 23.31
CA GLN A 99 6.46 2.79 24.29
C GLN A 99 6.06 4.17 23.75
N MET A 100 6.38 4.43 22.48
CA MET A 100 6.03 5.68 21.82
C MET A 100 4.52 5.81 21.66
N ILE A 101 3.83 4.73 21.27
CA ILE A 101 2.36 4.72 21.22
C ILE A 101 1.74 5.00 22.57
N LYS A 102 2.22 4.37 23.66
CA LYS A 102 1.72 4.65 25.02
C LYS A 102 1.88 6.12 25.40
N LYS A 103 3.04 6.72 25.11
CA LYS A 103 3.29 8.16 25.34
C LYS A 103 2.35 9.05 24.52
N LEU A 104 2.08 8.69 23.28
CA LEU A 104 1.15 9.43 22.43
C LEU A 104 -0.27 9.42 23.04
N ILE A 105 -0.69 8.31 23.69
CA ILE A 105 -2.01 8.16 24.31
C ILE A 105 -2.14 9.10 25.49
N THR A 106 -1.13 9.11 26.36
CA THR A 106 -1.07 10.01 27.52
C THR A 106 -1.13 11.48 27.11
N ASN A 107 -0.47 11.82 26.00
CA ASN A 107 -0.39 13.21 25.51
C ASN A 107 -1.57 13.64 24.63
N LYS A 108 -2.60 12.79 24.42
CA LYS A 108 -3.77 13.08 23.56
C LYS A 108 -3.38 13.61 22.17
N ASN A 109 -2.34 13.03 21.56
CA ASN A 109 -1.87 13.49 20.25
C ASN A 109 -2.91 13.18 19.14
N PRO A 110 -3.16 14.10 18.18
CA PRO A 110 -4.08 13.88 17.06
C PRO A 110 -3.74 12.64 16.20
N LEU A 111 -2.49 12.17 16.21
CA LEU A 111 -2.09 10.95 15.51
C LEU A 111 -2.85 9.70 15.99
N ILE A 112 -3.32 9.68 17.23
CA ILE A 112 -4.06 8.54 17.77
C ILE A 112 -5.41 8.39 17.13
N GLU A 113 -6.09 9.49 16.84
CA GLU A 113 -7.40 9.43 16.19
C GLU A 113 -7.29 8.84 14.78
N LYS A 114 -6.18 9.14 14.09
CA LYS A 114 -5.86 8.49 12.81
C LYS A 114 -5.59 7.00 12.97
N ILE A 115 -4.88 6.57 14.01
CA ILE A 115 -4.65 5.14 14.29
C ILE A 115 -5.97 4.43 14.63
N LEU A 116 -6.86 5.04 15.42
CA LEU A 116 -8.13 4.43 15.81
C LEU A 116 -9.11 4.24 14.65
N ASN A 117 -9.02 5.12 13.65
CA ASN A 117 -9.81 5.10 12.42
C ASN A 117 -9.09 4.40 11.25
N SER A 118 -7.88 3.89 11.49
CA SER A 118 -7.06 3.24 10.46
C SER A 118 -7.65 1.92 9.99
N THR A 119 -7.29 1.51 8.78
CA THR A 119 -7.66 0.19 8.27
C THR A 119 -6.68 -0.84 8.80
N ILE A 120 -7.20 -1.92 9.39
CA ILE A 120 -6.37 -2.95 10.01
C ILE A 120 -5.75 -3.84 8.92
N ILE A 121 -4.42 -3.86 8.86
CA ILE A 121 -3.66 -4.81 8.03
C ILE A 121 -3.31 -6.03 8.88
N LEU A 122 -2.78 -5.80 10.09
CA LEU A 122 -2.30 -6.85 11.00
C LEU A 122 -2.72 -6.55 12.44
N ASN A 123 -3.19 -7.61 13.13
CA ASN A 123 -3.59 -7.63 14.54
C ASN A 123 -4.70 -6.63 14.93
N LYS A 124 -5.95 -7.11 14.85
CA LYS A 124 -7.15 -6.38 15.28
C LYS A 124 -7.22 -6.18 16.80
N ASN A 125 -6.72 -7.14 17.57
CA ASN A 125 -6.87 -7.15 19.03
C ASN A 125 -6.12 -5.99 19.69
N PHE A 126 -4.95 -5.63 19.17
CA PHE A 126 -4.16 -4.51 19.70
C PHE A 126 -4.85 -3.15 19.51
N LEU A 127 -5.59 -2.95 18.42
CA LEU A 127 -6.30 -1.70 18.19
C LEU A 127 -7.55 -1.59 19.10
N GLU A 128 -8.18 -2.70 19.44
CA GLU A 128 -9.28 -2.74 20.40
C GLU A 128 -8.85 -2.47 21.83
N THR A 129 -7.66 -2.94 22.26
CA THR A 129 -7.12 -2.59 23.58
C THR A 129 -6.81 -1.11 23.68
N LEU A 130 -6.31 -0.49 22.62
CA LEU A 130 -6.12 0.96 22.54
C LEU A 130 -7.44 1.74 22.62
N LYS A 131 -8.54 1.23 22.02
CA LYS A 131 -9.88 1.83 22.13
C LYS A 131 -10.43 1.79 23.55
N LYS A 132 -10.24 0.66 24.25
CA LYS A 132 -10.74 0.47 25.62
C LYS A 132 -9.98 1.31 26.65
N GLY A 133 -8.68 1.51 26.49
CA GLY A 133 -7.85 2.31 27.42
C GLY A 133 -8.11 3.82 27.41
N ARG A 134 -8.98 4.32 26.52
CA ARG A 134 -9.39 5.75 26.45
C ARG A 134 -10.74 6.02 27.14
N ARG A 135 -11.45 4.98 27.61
CA ARG A 135 -12.70 5.09 28.39
C ARG A 135 -12.42 5.25 29.87
#